data_AF-A0A2V9TIU2-F1
#
_entry.id   AF-A0A2V9TIU2-F1
#
_cell.length_a   1.000
_cell.length_b   1.000
_cell.length_c   1.000
_cell.angle_alpha   90.00
_cell.angle_beta   90.00
_cell.angle_gamma   90.00
#
_symmetry.space_group_name_H-M   'P 1'
#
loop_
_entity.id
_entity.type
_entity.pdbx_description
1 polymer ?
#
loop_
_entity_poly.entity_id
_entity_poly.type
_entity_poly.pdbx_seq_one_letter_code
_entity_poly.pdbx_strand_id
1 'polypeptide(L)'
;MSKEAVVDIDGKHLKLSNLDKVLYPAAGFTKGQVIDYYVRVAPVLIPHIAGHPLTLKRYPEGVDRPFFFEKNAPKHRPDWVKTAPIWSEGNNRYVNYILPNDLPTLVWVANLASIELHPSLSLAKDIDCPTMMVFDLDPGPPANVVQCSQVAIWLRTIFDHFGLQSFPKTSGSKGLQIYVPLHTPTSYDVTKPFAHAIARLLEDEHRDLVVSDMKKTLRVGKVLVDWSQNDEHKTTVSVYSLRARERPTVSTPVAWEEVELALKKEDASLLVFEAKQVLDRVDKMGDLFEPVRKLKQKLPKLAGIEEGKPEPIKVGLELAAQAAPARKVTRPRAKTVRPLTTAKKKRRKV
;
A
#
# COMPACT_ATOMS: atom_id res chain seq x y z
N MET A 1 29.69 16.72 19.07
CA MET A 1 28.58 17.63 18.74
C MET A 1 27.98 17.16 17.43
N SER A 2 26.66 16.90 17.38
CA SER A 2 26.03 16.52 16.12
C SER A 2 26.08 17.70 15.15
N LYS A 3 26.50 17.45 13.91
CA LYS A 3 26.51 18.50 12.89
C LYS A 3 25.07 18.89 12.58
N GLU A 4 24.76 20.16 12.82
CA GLU A 4 23.52 20.77 12.37
C GLU A 4 23.77 21.33 10.96
N ALA A 5 22.85 21.06 10.04
CA ALA A 5 22.90 21.57 8.68
C ALA A 5 21.61 22.34 8.41
N VAL A 6 21.73 23.57 7.93
CA VAL A 6 20.59 24.32 7.40
C VAL A 6 20.57 24.09 5.89
N VAL A 7 19.45 23.59 5.38
CA VAL A 7 19.24 23.34 3.96
C VAL A 7 18.07 24.16 3.45
N ASP A 8 18.17 24.67 2.23
CA ASP A 8 17.04 25.22 1.49
C ASP A 8 16.42 24.11 0.63
N ILE A 9 15.11 23.92 0.76
CA ILE A 9 14.33 22.98 -0.03
C ILE A 9 13.11 23.75 -0.53
N ASP A 10 13.00 23.94 -1.83
CA ASP A 10 11.93 24.71 -2.48
C ASP A 10 11.67 26.08 -1.81
N GLY A 11 12.74 26.80 -1.44
CA GLY A 11 12.66 28.11 -0.80
C GLY A 11 12.30 28.08 0.69
N LYS A 12 12.28 26.89 1.31
CA LYS A 12 12.02 26.70 2.75
C LYS A 12 13.30 26.27 3.44
N HIS A 13 13.66 26.98 4.51
CA HIS A 13 14.85 26.67 5.31
C HIS A 13 14.53 25.61 6.36
N LEU A 14 15.26 24.50 6.35
CA LEU A 14 15.13 23.40 7.31
C LEU A 14 16.44 23.19 8.07
N LYS A 15 16.33 23.12 9.39
CA LYS A 15 17.42 22.70 10.26
C LYS A 15 17.39 21.18 10.43
N LEU A 16 18.34 20.50 9.79
CA LEU A 16 18.58 19.07 9.96
C LEU A 16 19.60 18.83 11.05
N SER A 17 19.38 17.80 11.86
CA SER A 17 20.23 17.48 13.00
C SER A 17 20.40 15.97 13.14
N ASN A 18 21.50 15.55 13.79
CA ASN A 18 21.77 14.15 14.12
C ASN A 18 21.77 13.22 12.89
N LEU A 19 22.30 13.70 11.75
CA LEU A 19 22.26 12.96 10.48
C LEU A 19 22.99 11.61 10.56
N ASP A 20 24.08 11.54 11.31
CA ASP A 20 24.87 10.32 11.50
C ASP A 20 24.25 9.34 12.52
N LYS A 21 23.14 9.71 13.17
CA LYS A 21 22.47 8.84 14.14
C LYS A 21 21.96 7.59 13.43
N VAL A 22 22.41 6.42 13.85
CA VAL A 22 21.93 5.14 13.34
C VAL A 22 20.51 4.90 13.84
N LEU A 23 19.55 4.76 12.90
CA LEU A 23 18.16 4.44 13.20
C LEU A 23 17.84 2.96 12.98
N TYR A 24 18.59 2.26 12.12
CA TYR A 24 18.52 0.81 11.95
C TYR A 24 19.88 0.19 12.31
N PRO A 25 20.07 -0.29 13.55
CA PRO A 25 21.37 -0.81 14.00
C PRO A 25 21.89 -1.98 13.17
N ALA A 26 21.03 -2.95 12.82
CA ALA A 26 21.43 -4.14 12.06
C ALA A 26 21.93 -3.84 10.63
N ALA A 27 21.49 -2.72 10.05
CA ALA A 27 21.89 -2.29 8.70
C ALA A 27 22.88 -1.10 8.71
N GLY A 28 23.20 -0.55 9.88
CA GLY A 28 23.93 0.71 9.99
C GLY A 28 23.23 1.90 9.33
N PHE A 29 21.91 1.83 9.10
CA PHE A 29 21.17 2.83 8.32
C PHE A 29 20.88 4.07 9.17
N THR A 30 21.37 5.23 8.73
CA THR A 30 21.35 6.47 9.50
C THR A 30 20.11 7.32 9.25
N LYS A 31 19.87 8.30 10.12
CA LYS A 31 18.83 9.33 9.94
C LYS A 31 19.03 10.11 8.64
N GLY A 32 20.27 10.43 8.26
CA GLY A 32 20.60 11.06 7.00
C GLY A 32 20.16 10.21 5.80
N GLN A 33 20.35 8.88 5.87
CA GLN A 33 19.91 7.96 4.82
C GLN A 33 18.39 7.78 4.78
N VAL A 34 17.69 7.85 5.92
CA VAL A 34 16.22 7.92 5.96
C VAL A 34 15.71 9.17 5.25
N ILE A 35 16.33 10.32 5.52
CA ILE A 35 15.98 11.59 4.85
C ILE A 35 16.28 11.49 3.35
N ASP A 36 17.47 11.02 2.95
CA ASP A 36 17.86 10.83 1.55
C ASP A 36 16.87 9.93 0.80
N TYR A 37 16.48 8.80 1.39
CA TYR A 37 15.48 7.91 0.81
C TYR A 37 14.16 8.66 0.55
N TYR A 38 13.65 9.39 1.55
CA TYR A 38 12.40 10.13 1.40
C TYR A 38 12.50 11.26 0.38
N VAL A 39 13.63 11.96 0.28
CA VAL A 39 13.87 12.97 -0.75
C VAL A 39 13.82 12.33 -2.15
N ARG A 40 14.50 11.20 -2.34
CA ARG A 40 14.63 10.55 -3.65
C ARG A 40 13.33 9.87 -4.10
N VAL A 41 12.54 9.34 -3.17
CA VAL A 41 11.24 8.70 -3.50
C VAL A 41 10.10 9.72 -3.55
N ALA A 42 10.31 10.96 -3.08
CA ALA A 42 9.29 12.02 -3.03
C ALA A 42 8.50 12.22 -4.32
N PRO A 43 9.09 12.19 -5.54
CA PRO A 43 8.34 12.42 -6.78
C PRO A 43 7.19 11.44 -7.00
N VAL A 44 7.32 10.20 -6.52
CA VAL A 44 6.26 9.18 -6.60
C VAL A 44 5.49 9.03 -5.30
N LEU A 45 6.10 9.28 -4.13
CA LEU A 45 5.43 9.17 -2.82
C LEU A 45 4.45 10.32 -2.55
N ILE A 46 4.86 11.58 -2.75
CA ILE A 46 4.04 12.75 -2.40
C ILE A 46 2.66 12.72 -3.07
N PRO A 47 2.54 12.38 -4.37
CA PRO A 47 1.23 12.26 -5.01
C PRO A 47 0.25 11.32 -4.28
N HIS A 48 0.72 10.28 -3.59
CA HIS A 48 -0.13 9.32 -2.86
C HIS A 48 -0.53 9.79 -1.46
N ILE A 49 0.21 10.71 -0.85
CA ILE A 49 -0.03 11.16 0.52
C ILE A 49 -0.50 12.63 0.60
N ALA A 50 -0.36 13.40 -0.47
CA ALA A 50 -0.78 14.79 -0.52
C ALA A 50 -2.27 14.93 -0.26
N GLY A 51 -2.64 15.84 0.66
CA GLY A 51 -4.02 16.06 1.08
C GLY A 51 -4.60 14.99 2.01
N HIS A 52 -3.91 13.88 2.26
CA HIS A 52 -4.35 12.87 3.23
C HIS A 52 -3.84 13.23 4.64
N PRO A 53 -4.72 13.30 5.66
CA PRO A 53 -4.31 13.45 7.06
C PRO A 53 -3.33 12.35 7.46
N LEU A 54 -2.15 12.75 7.94
CA LEU A 54 -1.06 11.83 8.20
C LEU A 54 -0.93 11.50 9.68
N THR A 55 -0.97 10.21 10.02
CA THR A 55 -0.49 9.70 11.31
C THR A 55 0.99 9.35 11.17
N LEU A 56 1.83 9.92 12.03
CA LEU A 56 3.25 9.64 12.05
C LEU A 56 3.56 8.54 13.06
N LYS A 57 4.43 7.60 12.70
CA LYS A 57 5.05 6.68 13.66
C LYS A 57 6.52 7.01 13.82
N ARG A 58 6.87 7.52 14.99
CA ARG A 58 8.16 8.16 15.24
C ARG A 58 9.07 7.26 16.07
N TYR A 59 10.34 7.20 15.64
CA TYR A 59 11.41 6.39 16.22
C TYR A 59 12.64 7.27 16.51
N PRO A 60 12.54 8.25 17.43
CA PRO A 60 13.64 9.18 17.68
C PRO A 60 14.96 8.49 18.04
N GLU A 61 14.87 7.35 18.71
CA GLU A 61 16.00 6.55 19.20
C GLU A 61 16.29 5.30 18.36
N GLY A 62 15.70 5.18 17.16
CA GLY A 62 15.87 4.04 16.26
C GLY A 62 14.83 2.93 16.46
N VAL A 63 14.85 1.95 15.54
CA VAL A 63 13.81 0.92 15.40
C VAL A 63 13.74 -0.09 16.55
N ASP A 64 14.85 -0.28 17.29
CA ASP A 64 14.94 -1.20 18.44
C ASP A 64 14.53 -0.54 19.77
N ARG A 65 14.11 0.72 19.73
CA ARG A 65 13.69 1.51 20.89
C ARG A 65 12.20 1.84 20.84
N PRO A 66 11.59 2.24 21.98
CA PRO A 66 10.19 2.63 22.01
C PRO A 66 9.86 3.69 20.96
N PHE A 67 8.72 3.50 20.29
CA PHE A 67 8.15 4.42 19.33
C PHE A 67 6.88 5.06 19.89
N PHE A 68 6.38 6.08 19.22
CA PHE A 68 5.06 6.62 19.48
C PHE A 68 4.34 7.02 18.19
N PHE A 69 3.01 7.05 18.25
CA PHE A 69 2.18 7.60 17.19
C PHE A 69 1.88 9.06 17.47
N GLU A 70 1.99 9.90 16.44
CA GLU A 70 1.68 11.33 16.51
C GLU A 70 0.67 11.68 15.43
N LYS A 71 -0.56 11.94 15.87
CA LYS A 71 -1.68 12.39 15.02
C LYS A 71 -1.80 13.91 15.03
N ASN A 72 -1.64 14.51 16.21
CA ASN A 72 -1.73 15.96 16.38
C ASN A 72 -0.38 16.59 16.08
N ALA A 73 -0.35 17.53 15.13
CA ALA A 73 0.85 18.23 14.71
C ALA A 73 1.52 18.94 15.90
N PRO A 74 2.87 18.88 16.01
CA PRO A 74 3.60 19.61 17.02
C PRO A 74 3.30 21.12 16.99
N LYS A 75 3.17 21.73 18.17
CA LYS A 75 2.93 23.18 18.31
C LYS A 75 4.05 24.02 17.69
N HIS A 76 5.29 23.53 17.74
CA HIS A 76 6.50 24.21 17.24
C HIS A 76 6.83 23.87 15.78
N ARG A 77 5.89 23.33 15.01
CA ARG A 77 6.11 23.08 13.57
C ARG A 77 6.37 24.41 12.84
N PRO A 78 7.14 24.40 11.73
CA PRO A 78 7.26 25.57 10.86
C PRO A 78 5.90 26.00 10.30
N ASP A 79 5.67 27.31 10.15
CA ASP A 79 4.39 27.89 9.70
C ASP A 79 3.94 27.40 8.30
N TRP A 80 4.90 27.00 7.48
CA TRP A 80 4.65 26.46 6.15
C TRP A 80 4.18 24.99 6.16
N VAL A 81 4.28 24.27 7.29
CA VAL A 81 3.74 22.92 7.44
C VAL A 81 2.23 23.01 7.62
N LYS A 82 1.50 22.65 6.56
CA LYS A 82 0.04 22.70 6.54
C LYS A 82 -0.56 21.58 7.40
N THR A 83 -1.70 21.89 8.00
CA THR A 83 -2.46 20.96 8.83
C THR A 83 -3.95 21.01 8.50
N ALA A 84 -4.67 19.93 8.79
CA ALA A 84 -6.12 19.87 8.73
C ALA A 84 -6.71 19.54 10.11
N PRO A 85 -7.65 20.36 10.63
CA PRO A 85 -8.37 20.02 11.85
C PRO A 85 -9.42 18.95 11.54
N ILE A 86 -9.34 17.80 12.22
CA ILE A 86 -10.32 16.71 12.12
C ILE A 86 -10.89 16.48 13.52
N TRP A 87 -12.22 16.41 13.62
CA TRP A 87 -12.88 16.14 14.89
C TRP A 87 -12.55 14.72 15.37
N SER A 88 -12.20 14.57 16.64
CA SER A 88 -11.98 13.27 17.27
C SER A 88 -12.97 13.08 18.39
N GLU A 89 -13.97 12.24 18.18
CA GLU A 89 -15.00 11.94 19.18
C GLU A 89 -14.39 11.40 20.47
N GLY A 90 -13.50 10.40 20.36
CA GLY A 90 -12.84 9.79 21.52
C GLY A 90 -11.99 10.75 22.36
N ASN A 91 -11.53 11.88 21.79
CA ASN A 91 -10.79 12.91 22.52
C ASN A 91 -11.62 14.17 22.81
N ASN A 92 -12.87 14.21 22.33
CA ASN A 92 -13.77 15.36 22.36
C ASN A 92 -13.11 16.69 21.96
N ARG A 93 -12.30 16.67 20.89
CA ARG A 93 -11.58 17.85 20.39
C ARG A 93 -11.14 17.67 18.94
N TYR A 94 -10.81 18.79 18.30
CA TYR A 94 -10.11 18.77 17.02
C TYR A 94 -8.64 18.34 17.18
N VAL A 95 -8.21 17.45 16.30
CA VAL A 95 -6.83 17.02 16.13
C VAL A 95 -6.32 17.62 14.82
N ASN A 96 -5.19 18.32 14.86
CA ASN A 96 -4.60 18.95 13.67
C ASN A 96 -3.63 17.98 13.02
N TYR A 97 -4.05 17.29 11.97
CA TYR A 97 -3.19 16.35 11.25
C TYR A 97 -2.26 17.08 10.28
N ILE A 98 -1.03 16.61 10.12
CA ILE A 98 -0.08 17.14 9.12
C ILE A 98 -0.55 16.73 7.72
N LEU A 99 -0.44 17.65 6.76
CA LEU A 99 -0.67 17.40 5.34
C LEU A 99 0.67 17.38 4.59
N PRO A 100 1.18 16.21 4.16
CA PRO A 100 2.48 16.06 3.51
C PRO A 100 2.40 16.41 2.01
N ASN A 101 2.10 17.68 1.71
CA ASN A 101 1.78 18.13 0.35
C ASN A 101 3.02 18.42 -0.52
N ASP A 102 4.20 18.55 0.09
CA ASP A 102 5.41 19.01 -0.58
C ASP A 102 6.68 18.40 0.02
N LEU A 103 7.77 18.48 -0.74
CA LEU A 103 9.07 17.92 -0.39
C LEU A 103 9.62 18.50 0.93
N PRO A 104 9.57 19.82 1.18
CA PRO A 104 9.99 20.37 2.47
C PRO A 104 9.25 19.76 3.66
N THR A 105 7.93 19.57 3.54
CA THR A 105 7.11 18.95 4.61
C THR A 105 7.52 17.50 4.83
N LEU A 106 7.72 16.74 3.77
CA LEU A 106 8.17 15.35 3.86
C LEU A 106 9.55 15.25 4.53
N VAL A 107 10.50 16.10 4.16
CA VAL A 107 11.84 16.14 4.77
C VAL A 107 11.78 16.52 6.23
N TRP A 108 10.95 17.51 6.59
CA TRP A 108 10.74 17.88 7.99
C TRP A 108 10.16 16.72 8.81
N VAL A 109 9.15 16.02 8.28
CA VAL A 109 8.57 14.82 8.91
C VAL A 109 9.63 13.72 9.10
N ALA A 110 10.47 13.45 8.09
CA ALA A 110 11.58 12.50 8.20
C ALA A 110 12.62 12.95 9.24
N ASN A 111 12.91 14.25 9.31
CA ASN A 111 13.83 14.83 10.30
C ASN A 111 13.31 14.69 11.74
N LEU A 112 11.99 14.57 11.95
CA LEU A 112 11.39 14.22 13.24
C LEU A 112 11.53 12.73 13.61
N ALA A 113 12.29 11.96 12.82
CA ALA A 113 12.42 10.51 12.89
C ALA A 113 11.10 9.76 12.69
N SER A 114 10.21 10.31 11.86
CA SER A 114 8.99 9.62 11.42
C SER A 114 9.36 8.60 10.35
N ILE A 115 9.66 7.38 10.79
CA ILE A 115 10.07 6.30 9.88
C ILE A 115 8.87 5.80 9.08
N GLU A 116 7.71 5.62 9.72
CA GLU A 116 6.51 5.14 9.03
C GLU A 116 5.48 6.27 8.85
N LEU A 117 4.94 6.36 7.64
CA LEU A 117 3.93 7.33 7.22
C LEU A 117 2.60 6.59 7.03
N HIS A 118 1.57 6.98 7.78
CA HIS A 118 0.26 6.32 7.77
C HIS A 118 -0.84 7.33 7.39
N PRO A 119 -1.12 7.54 6.09
CA PRO A 119 -2.22 8.40 5.65
C PRO A 119 -3.59 7.79 5.95
N SER A 120 -4.60 8.65 6.08
CA SER A 120 -6.01 8.24 5.97
C SER A 120 -6.33 7.74 4.55
N LEU A 121 -7.37 6.91 4.40
CA LEU A 121 -7.91 6.53 3.08
C LEU A 121 -8.71 7.66 2.40
N SER A 122 -9.10 8.68 3.17
CA SER A 122 -9.81 9.88 2.72
C SER A 122 -8.90 11.11 2.68
N LEU A 123 -9.31 12.10 1.90
CA LEU A 123 -8.66 13.42 1.86
C LEU A 123 -9.19 14.28 3.01
N ALA A 124 -8.36 15.20 3.50
CA ALA A 124 -8.74 16.10 4.58
C ALA A 124 -9.94 16.99 4.27
N LYS A 125 -10.18 17.26 2.97
CA LYS A 125 -11.30 18.10 2.50
C LYS A 125 -12.66 17.41 2.62
N ASP A 126 -12.67 16.08 2.73
CA ASP A 126 -13.86 15.25 2.78
C ASP A 126 -13.47 13.94 3.49
N ILE A 127 -13.40 14.00 4.82
CA ILE A 127 -12.83 12.92 5.64
C ILE A 127 -13.72 11.69 5.64
N ASP A 128 -15.02 11.84 5.42
CA ASP A 128 -16.01 10.77 5.48
C ASP A 128 -16.12 9.99 4.15
N CYS A 129 -15.57 10.54 3.06
CA CYS A 129 -15.52 9.92 1.75
C CYS A 129 -14.14 9.30 1.47
N PRO A 130 -13.94 7.99 1.71
CA PRO A 130 -12.68 7.34 1.35
C PRO A 130 -12.45 7.36 -0.16
N THR A 131 -11.22 7.62 -0.55
CA THR A 131 -10.81 7.61 -1.97
C THR A 131 -10.47 6.20 -2.47
N MET A 132 -10.29 5.25 -1.55
CA MET A 132 -9.90 3.87 -1.83
C MET A 132 -10.36 2.94 -0.68
N MET A 133 -10.50 1.66 -1.00
CA MET A 133 -10.75 0.57 -0.05
C MET A 133 -9.52 -0.34 0.02
N VAL A 134 -9.21 -0.88 1.20
CA VAL A 134 -8.01 -1.68 1.45
C VAL A 134 -8.33 -3.00 2.14
N PHE A 135 -7.59 -4.05 1.78
CA PHE A 135 -7.55 -5.32 2.50
C PHE A 135 -6.12 -5.55 2.97
N ASP A 136 -5.89 -5.55 4.28
CA ASP A 136 -4.56 -5.83 4.85
C ASP A 136 -4.47 -7.32 5.19
N LEU A 137 -3.61 -8.03 4.45
CA LEU A 137 -3.47 -9.48 4.56
C LEU A 137 -2.35 -9.78 5.55
N ASP A 138 -2.76 -10.20 6.75
CA ASP A 138 -1.90 -10.37 7.91
C ASP A 138 -1.67 -11.86 8.21
N PRO A 139 -0.50 -12.42 7.88
CA PRO A 139 -0.24 -13.84 8.10
C PRO A 139 0.12 -14.12 9.57
N GLY A 140 -0.49 -15.16 10.15
CA GLY A 140 -0.10 -15.72 11.43
C GLY A 140 0.84 -16.91 11.26
N PRO A 141 2.01 -16.94 11.93
CA PRO A 141 2.99 -18.02 11.78
C PRO A 141 2.36 -19.43 11.93
N PRO A 142 2.81 -20.42 11.15
CA PRO A 142 3.91 -20.37 10.18
C PRO A 142 3.56 -19.73 8.82
N ALA A 143 2.32 -19.27 8.60
CA ALA A 143 1.98 -18.57 7.37
C ALA A 143 2.81 -17.27 7.22
N ASN A 144 3.06 -16.88 5.98
CA ASN A 144 3.80 -15.69 5.61
C ASN A 144 3.20 -15.05 4.33
N VAL A 145 3.95 -14.13 3.70
CA VAL A 145 3.50 -13.40 2.50
C VAL A 145 3.14 -14.32 1.31
N VAL A 146 3.65 -15.55 1.26
CA VAL A 146 3.26 -16.56 0.26
C VAL A 146 1.79 -16.92 0.41
N GLN A 147 1.33 -17.22 1.63
CA GLN A 147 -0.10 -17.45 1.89
C GLN A 147 -0.93 -16.20 1.63
N CYS A 148 -0.41 -15.00 1.98
CA CYS A 148 -1.08 -13.75 1.60
C CYS A 148 -1.22 -13.60 0.08
N SER A 149 -0.25 -14.08 -0.70
CA SER A 149 -0.29 -14.01 -2.16
C SER A 149 -1.43 -14.87 -2.73
N GLN A 150 -1.66 -16.05 -2.17
CA GLN A 150 -2.82 -16.88 -2.53
C GLN A 150 -4.15 -16.15 -2.25
N VAL A 151 -4.29 -15.57 -1.06
CA VAL A 151 -5.51 -14.83 -0.66
C VAL A 151 -5.70 -13.58 -1.52
N ALA A 152 -4.62 -12.89 -1.88
CA ALA A 152 -4.66 -11.73 -2.76
C ALA A 152 -5.15 -12.08 -4.18
N ILE A 153 -4.76 -13.23 -4.71
CA ILE A 153 -5.23 -13.70 -6.03
C ILE A 153 -6.74 -14.01 -6.00
N TRP A 154 -7.25 -14.57 -4.90
CA TRP A 154 -8.70 -14.74 -4.72
C TRP A 154 -9.43 -13.40 -4.63
N LEU A 155 -8.91 -12.44 -3.85
CA LEU A 155 -9.44 -11.07 -3.82
C LEU A 155 -9.47 -10.43 -5.21
N ARG A 156 -8.38 -10.55 -5.97
CA ARG A 156 -8.31 -10.05 -7.35
C ARG A 156 -9.43 -10.66 -8.21
N THR A 157 -9.62 -11.97 -8.12
CA THR A 157 -10.65 -12.69 -8.87
C THR A 157 -12.06 -12.20 -8.52
N ILE A 158 -12.34 -11.97 -7.24
CA ILE A 158 -13.61 -11.41 -6.77
C ILE A 158 -13.82 -10.00 -7.36
N PHE A 159 -12.79 -9.14 -7.32
CA PHE A 159 -12.89 -7.79 -7.88
C PHE A 159 -13.04 -7.80 -9.40
N ASP A 160 -12.32 -8.68 -10.09
CA ASP A 160 -12.44 -8.85 -11.55
C ASP A 160 -13.88 -9.23 -11.95
N HIS A 161 -14.56 -10.08 -11.17
CA HIS A 161 -15.99 -10.38 -11.38
C HIS A 161 -16.88 -9.14 -11.24
N PHE A 162 -16.59 -8.26 -10.27
CA PHE A 162 -17.30 -6.99 -10.14
C PHE A 162 -16.86 -5.92 -11.15
N GLY A 163 -15.92 -6.23 -12.06
CA GLY A 163 -15.35 -5.26 -13.00
C GLY A 163 -14.51 -4.19 -12.31
N LEU A 164 -13.99 -4.48 -11.12
CA LEU A 164 -13.14 -3.61 -10.31
C LEU A 164 -11.67 -4.02 -10.45
N GLN A 165 -10.81 -3.05 -10.70
CA GLN A 165 -9.36 -3.24 -10.68
C GLN A 165 -8.84 -3.09 -9.24
N SER A 166 -7.93 -3.98 -8.87
CA SER A 166 -7.25 -3.98 -7.58
C SER A 166 -5.73 -4.02 -7.75
N PHE A 167 -5.01 -3.44 -6.78
CA PHE A 167 -3.58 -3.16 -6.88
C PHE A 167 -2.85 -3.66 -5.63
N PRO A 168 -1.87 -4.58 -5.76
CA PRO A 168 -1.15 -5.12 -4.62
C PRO A 168 0.06 -4.26 -4.26
N LYS A 169 0.34 -4.18 -2.97
CA LYS A 169 1.63 -3.73 -2.44
C LYS A 169 2.06 -4.58 -1.26
N THR A 170 3.36 -4.80 -1.11
CA THR A 170 3.89 -5.40 0.11
C THR A 170 3.65 -4.45 1.27
N SER A 171 3.38 -4.99 2.46
CA SER A 171 3.33 -4.15 3.66
C SER A 171 4.72 -3.58 4.01
N GLY A 172 5.80 -4.12 3.43
CA GLY A 172 7.18 -3.90 3.87
C GLY A 172 7.50 -4.61 5.20
N SER A 173 6.58 -5.46 5.67
CA SER A 173 6.69 -6.20 6.91
C SER A 173 6.49 -7.70 6.66
N LYS A 174 5.34 -8.26 7.04
CA LYS A 174 5.07 -9.71 6.92
C LYS A 174 3.99 -10.02 5.90
N GLY A 175 3.09 -9.07 5.67
CA GLY A 175 1.88 -9.25 4.87
C GLY A 175 1.89 -8.50 3.54
N LEU A 176 0.74 -8.56 2.87
CA LEU A 176 0.45 -7.94 1.57
C LEU A 176 -0.82 -7.09 1.71
N GLN A 177 -0.95 -6.02 0.94
CA GLN A 177 -2.12 -5.14 0.98
C GLN A 177 -2.71 -4.98 -0.41
N ILE A 178 -4.03 -5.10 -0.51
CA ILE A 178 -4.77 -4.99 -1.77
C ILE A 178 -5.62 -3.73 -1.73
N TYR A 179 -5.39 -2.83 -2.66
CA TYR A 179 -6.10 -1.56 -2.77
C TYR A 179 -7.07 -1.59 -3.95
N VAL A 180 -8.28 -1.08 -3.71
CA VAL A 180 -9.30 -0.85 -4.73
C VAL A 180 -9.57 0.66 -4.78
N PRO A 181 -9.07 1.38 -5.79
CA PRO A 181 -9.32 2.81 -5.91
C PRO A 181 -10.78 3.09 -6.24
N LEU A 182 -11.37 4.10 -5.60
CA LEU A 182 -12.77 4.46 -5.75
C LEU A 182 -12.90 5.84 -6.40
N HIS A 183 -12.37 6.90 -5.78
CA HIS A 183 -12.42 8.29 -6.28
C HIS A 183 -13.82 8.73 -6.79
N THR A 184 -14.88 8.16 -6.21
CA THR A 184 -16.28 8.48 -6.45
C THR A 184 -16.99 8.63 -5.12
N PRO A 185 -18.10 9.39 -5.05
CA PRO A 185 -18.86 9.54 -3.80
C PRO A 185 -19.21 8.18 -3.17
N THR A 186 -18.79 7.99 -1.93
CA THR A 186 -19.03 6.81 -1.08
C THR A 186 -18.80 7.20 0.38
N SER A 187 -19.08 6.32 1.33
CA SER A 187 -18.74 6.50 2.75
C SER A 187 -18.12 5.24 3.35
N TYR A 188 -17.57 5.37 4.56
CA TYR A 188 -17.10 4.22 5.34
C TYR A 188 -18.23 3.26 5.72
N ASP A 189 -19.47 3.75 5.87
CA ASP A 189 -20.65 2.90 6.08
C ASP A 189 -20.95 1.97 4.90
N VAL A 190 -20.40 2.26 3.71
CA VAL A 190 -20.49 1.40 2.54
C VAL A 190 -19.25 0.52 2.39
N THR A 191 -18.05 1.12 2.49
CA THR A 191 -16.80 0.39 2.22
C THR A 191 -16.50 -0.65 3.30
N LYS A 192 -16.78 -0.34 4.57
CA LYS A 192 -16.48 -1.24 5.70
C LYS A 192 -17.33 -2.51 5.70
N PRO A 193 -18.67 -2.46 5.59
CA PRO A 193 -19.47 -3.68 5.53
C PRO A 193 -19.19 -4.49 4.26
N PHE A 194 -18.95 -3.82 3.13
CA PHE A 194 -18.56 -4.48 1.88
C PHE A 194 -17.24 -5.27 2.02
N ALA A 195 -16.20 -4.65 2.58
CA ALA A 195 -14.93 -5.32 2.84
C ALA A 195 -15.09 -6.49 3.83
N HIS A 196 -15.90 -6.32 4.87
CA HIS A 196 -16.18 -7.37 5.84
C HIS A 196 -16.91 -8.56 5.20
N ALA A 197 -17.91 -8.30 4.35
CA ALA A 197 -18.64 -9.35 3.63
C ALA A 197 -17.71 -10.18 2.72
N ILE A 198 -16.78 -9.53 2.01
CA ILE A 198 -15.76 -10.22 1.21
C ILE A 198 -14.82 -11.06 2.10
N ALA A 199 -14.37 -10.51 3.23
CA ALA A 199 -13.51 -11.24 4.16
C ALA A 199 -14.18 -12.51 4.71
N ARG A 200 -15.48 -12.42 5.05
CA ARG A 200 -16.29 -13.56 5.51
C ARG A 200 -16.57 -14.57 4.40
N LEU A 201 -16.76 -14.12 3.16
CA LEU A 201 -16.89 -15.00 2.01
C LEU A 201 -15.63 -15.84 1.83
N LEU A 202 -14.46 -15.20 1.82
CA LEU A 202 -13.18 -15.90 1.70
C LEU A 202 -12.92 -16.84 2.87
N GLU A 203 -13.28 -16.44 4.09
CA GLU A 203 -13.21 -17.33 5.24
C GLU A 203 -14.13 -18.53 5.06
N ASP A 204 -15.37 -18.35 4.59
CA ASP A 204 -16.33 -19.46 4.39
C ASP A 204 -15.86 -20.47 3.35
N GLU A 205 -15.28 -19.99 2.23
CA GLU A 205 -14.78 -20.83 1.12
C GLU A 205 -13.41 -21.47 1.42
N HIS A 206 -12.58 -20.82 2.23
CA HIS A 206 -11.19 -21.22 2.49
C HIS A 206 -10.85 -21.20 3.99
N ARG A 207 -11.69 -21.84 4.81
CA ARG A 207 -11.59 -21.86 6.29
C ARG A 207 -10.26 -22.38 6.82
N ASP A 208 -9.55 -23.19 6.04
CA ASP A 208 -8.23 -23.73 6.38
C ASP A 208 -7.13 -22.66 6.29
N LEU A 209 -7.27 -21.67 5.41
CA LEU A 209 -6.25 -20.65 5.15
C LEU A 209 -6.63 -19.24 5.59
N VAL A 210 -7.92 -18.91 5.64
CA VAL A 210 -8.42 -17.55 5.88
C VAL A 210 -9.13 -17.44 7.22
N VAL A 211 -8.99 -16.28 7.86
CA VAL A 211 -9.81 -15.85 9.00
C VAL A 211 -10.20 -14.38 8.81
N SER A 212 -11.41 -14.00 9.24
CA SER A 212 -11.87 -12.60 9.24
C SER A 212 -12.08 -12.02 10.66
N ASP A 213 -12.08 -12.87 11.69
CA ASP A 213 -12.08 -12.46 13.10
C ASP A 213 -10.68 -11.96 13.51
N MET A 214 -10.64 -10.77 14.12
CA MET A 214 -9.41 -10.11 14.53
C MET A 214 -8.65 -10.81 15.67
N LYS A 215 -9.23 -11.80 16.36
CA LYS A 215 -8.56 -12.57 17.42
C LYS A 215 -7.27 -13.22 16.93
N LYS A 216 -6.14 -12.82 17.53
CA LYS A 216 -4.80 -13.33 17.17
C LYS A 216 -4.67 -14.85 17.32
N THR A 217 -5.39 -15.45 18.27
CA THR A 217 -5.39 -16.90 18.52
C THR A 217 -5.92 -17.72 17.35
N LEU A 218 -6.73 -17.12 16.46
CA LEU A 218 -7.31 -17.80 15.30
C LEU A 218 -6.41 -17.77 14.06
N ARG A 219 -5.28 -17.02 14.11
CA ARG A 219 -4.44 -16.77 12.94
C ARG A 219 -3.32 -17.78 12.73
N VAL A 220 -3.11 -18.73 13.64
CA VAL A 220 -2.00 -19.70 13.55
C VAL A 220 -2.11 -20.47 12.24
N GLY A 221 -1.11 -20.35 11.37
CA GLY A 221 -1.08 -20.97 10.04
C GLY A 221 -2.03 -20.36 9.01
N LYS A 222 -2.71 -19.25 9.34
CA LYS A 222 -3.74 -18.61 8.50
C LYS A 222 -3.39 -17.16 8.17
N VAL A 223 -4.13 -16.60 7.24
CA VAL A 223 -4.09 -15.18 6.87
C VAL A 223 -5.36 -14.51 7.40
N LEU A 224 -5.18 -13.48 8.24
CA LEU A 224 -6.27 -12.55 8.51
C LEU A 224 -6.47 -11.67 7.27
N VAL A 225 -7.71 -11.64 6.77
CA VAL A 225 -8.15 -10.59 5.85
C VAL A 225 -8.67 -9.43 6.69
N ASP A 226 -7.80 -8.47 7.02
CA ASP A 226 -8.16 -7.34 7.87
C ASP A 226 -8.93 -6.29 7.07
N TRP A 227 -10.26 -6.40 7.16
CA TRP A 227 -11.22 -5.47 6.59
C TRP A 227 -11.42 -4.22 7.46
N SER A 228 -10.95 -4.24 8.72
CA SER A 228 -11.19 -3.16 9.70
C SER A 228 -10.42 -1.88 9.42
N GLN A 229 -9.47 -1.92 8.47
CA GLN A 229 -8.73 -0.76 7.98
C GLN A 229 -9.61 0.25 7.25
N ASN A 230 -10.78 -0.17 6.75
CA ASN A 230 -11.75 0.67 6.05
C ASN A 230 -12.61 1.45 7.04
N ASP A 231 -11.98 2.32 7.82
CA ASP A 231 -12.63 3.06 8.89
C ASP A 231 -11.99 4.46 8.98
N GLU A 232 -12.79 5.49 9.21
CA GLU A 232 -12.35 6.89 9.27
C GLU A 232 -11.29 7.14 10.38
N HIS A 233 -11.26 6.33 11.43
CA HIS A 233 -10.33 6.49 12.54
C HIS A 233 -9.00 5.73 12.35
N LYS A 234 -8.92 4.92 11.29
CA LYS A 234 -7.77 4.08 10.96
C LYS A 234 -6.89 4.75 9.91
N THR A 235 -5.63 4.34 9.91
CA THR A 235 -4.64 4.74 8.91
C THR A 235 -3.80 3.53 8.56
N THR A 236 -3.42 3.41 7.31
CA THR A 236 -2.62 2.29 6.80
C THR A 236 -1.29 2.81 6.30
N VAL A 237 -0.23 2.02 6.42
CA VAL A 237 1.10 2.44 5.96
C VAL A 237 1.10 2.78 4.47
N SER A 238 1.61 3.96 4.13
CA SER A 238 1.66 4.45 2.76
C SER A 238 2.48 3.52 1.87
N VAL A 239 2.13 3.49 0.59
CA VAL A 239 3.07 3.06 -0.46
C VAL A 239 4.37 3.89 -0.35
N TYR A 240 5.52 3.28 -0.59
CA TYR A 240 6.87 3.86 -0.47
C TYR A 240 7.31 4.29 0.94
N SER A 241 6.49 4.12 1.98
CA SER A 241 6.94 4.35 3.36
C SER A 241 7.94 3.29 3.79
N LEU A 242 9.01 3.73 4.46
CA LEU A 242 9.87 2.83 5.22
C LEU A 242 9.07 2.15 6.33
N ARG A 243 9.55 0.96 6.73
CA ARG A 243 9.05 0.20 7.87
C ARG A 243 10.12 0.14 8.94
N ALA A 244 9.70 0.29 10.19
CA ALA A 244 10.59 0.16 11.33
C ALA A 244 10.72 -1.32 11.72
N ARG A 245 11.49 -2.05 10.92
CA ARG A 245 11.92 -3.43 11.13
C ARG A 245 13.43 -3.45 11.35
N GLU A 246 13.99 -4.65 11.54
CA GLU A 246 15.44 -4.85 11.69
C GLU A 246 16.24 -4.19 10.56
N ARG A 247 15.72 -4.26 9.33
CA ARG A 247 16.31 -3.66 8.13
C ARG A 247 15.36 -2.59 7.55
N PRO A 248 15.86 -1.62 6.76
CA PRO A 248 15.05 -0.53 6.18
C PRO A 248 14.19 -1.01 5.01
N THR A 249 13.25 -1.91 5.30
CA THR A 249 12.28 -2.42 4.33
C THR A 249 11.21 -1.38 4.03
N VAL A 250 10.55 -1.53 2.89
CA VAL A 250 9.60 -0.54 2.36
C VAL A 250 8.28 -1.22 1.99
N SER A 251 7.18 -0.52 2.28
CA SER A 251 5.84 -0.83 1.75
C SER A 251 5.81 -0.57 0.24
N THR A 252 5.98 -1.61 -0.57
CA THR A 252 6.40 -1.47 -1.97
C THR A 252 5.30 -1.93 -2.91
N PRO A 253 4.87 -1.11 -3.89
CA PRO A 253 3.93 -1.56 -4.90
C PRO A 253 4.58 -2.60 -5.82
N VAL A 254 3.82 -3.63 -6.15
CA VAL A 254 4.28 -4.79 -6.94
C VAL A 254 3.30 -5.07 -8.06
N ALA A 255 3.79 -5.68 -9.13
CA ALA A 255 2.94 -6.20 -10.19
C ALA A 255 2.26 -7.50 -9.74
N TRP A 256 1.11 -7.82 -10.33
CA TRP A 256 0.42 -9.08 -10.02
C TRP A 256 1.26 -10.31 -10.38
N GLU A 257 2.06 -10.22 -11.44
CA GLU A 257 2.98 -11.26 -11.87
C GLU A 257 4.05 -11.57 -10.81
N GLU A 258 4.46 -10.57 -10.01
CA GLU A 258 5.39 -10.76 -8.90
C GLU A 258 4.72 -11.52 -7.74
N VAL A 259 3.45 -11.23 -7.46
CA VAL A 259 2.63 -11.94 -6.45
C VAL A 259 2.42 -13.40 -6.86
N GLU A 260 2.06 -13.64 -8.13
CA GLU A 260 1.90 -14.99 -8.69
C GLU A 260 3.21 -15.77 -8.68
N LEU A 261 4.34 -15.12 -8.98
CA LEU A 261 5.65 -15.74 -8.95
C LEU A 261 6.07 -16.15 -7.53
N ALA A 262 5.86 -15.28 -6.54
CA ALA A 262 6.14 -15.56 -5.14
C ALA A 262 5.35 -16.77 -4.62
N LEU A 263 4.06 -16.86 -5.00
CA LEU A 263 3.24 -18.02 -4.70
C LEU A 263 3.76 -19.28 -5.39
N LYS A 264 4.00 -19.23 -6.69
CA LYS A 264 4.46 -20.38 -7.48
C LYS A 264 5.81 -20.94 -7.03
N LYS A 265 6.70 -20.08 -6.54
CA LYS A 265 8.03 -20.45 -6.04
C LYS A 265 8.05 -20.75 -4.55
N GLU A 266 6.96 -20.50 -3.85
CA GLU A 266 6.87 -20.57 -2.38
C GLU A 266 7.99 -19.76 -1.69
N ASP A 267 8.36 -18.63 -2.31
CA ASP A 267 9.51 -17.83 -1.90
C ASP A 267 9.07 -16.43 -1.44
N ALA A 268 9.01 -16.27 -0.12
CA ALA A 268 8.67 -15.01 0.52
C ALA A 268 9.68 -13.89 0.24
N SER A 269 10.94 -14.22 -0.06
CA SER A 269 12.00 -13.22 -0.28
C SER A 269 11.77 -12.38 -1.53
N LEU A 270 10.99 -12.90 -2.49
CA LEU A 270 10.62 -12.19 -3.72
C LEU A 270 9.73 -10.96 -3.47
N LEU A 271 9.12 -10.85 -2.29
CA LEU A 271 8.25 -9.75 -1.89
C LEU A 271 8.82 -8.93 -0.71
N VAL A 272 10.14 -8.95 -0.54
CA VAL A 272 10.85 -8.12 0.45
C VAL A 272 11.77 -7.14 -0.27
N PHE A 273 11.56 -5.85 -0.02
CA PHE A 273 12.32 -4.78 -0.67
C PHE A 273 12.86 -3.81 0.38
N GLU A 274 14.16 -3.56 0.33
CA GLU A 274 14.84 -2.52 1.11
C GLU A 274 14.89 -1.19 0.35
N ALA A 275 15.12 -0.11 1.09
CA ALA A 275 15.17 1.28 0.61
C ALA A 275 15.87 1.44 -0.75
N LYS A 276 17.09 0.90 -0.91
CA LYS A 276 17.84 1.01 -2.17
C LYS A 276 17.14 0.29 -3.32
N GLN A 277 16.64 -0.91 -3.10
CA GLN A 277 15.96 -1.70 -4.14
C GLN A 277 14.70 -0.99 -4.61
N VAL A 278 13.98 -0.30 -3.72
CA VAL A 278 12.80 0.48 -4.11
C VAL A 278 13.17 1.68 -4.96
N LEU A 279 14.25 2.40 -4.63
CA LEU A 279 14.72 3.50 -5.47
C LEU A 279 15.12 2.99 -6.87
N ASP A 280 15.90 1.90 -6.94
CA ASP A 280 16.27 1.27 -8.21
C ASP A 280 15.02 0.82 -9.02
N ARG A 281 13.97 0.33 -8.34
CA ARG A 281 12.69 -0.05 -8.97
C ARG A 281 11.93 1.16 -9.50
N VAL A 282 11.84 2.25 -8.74
CA VAL A 282 11.17 3.49 -9.18
C VAL A 282 11.88 4.06 -10.41
N ASP A 283 13.21 4.10 -10.41
CA ASP A 283 13.99 4.58 -11.56
C ASP A 283 13.73 3.75 -12.83
N LYS A 284 13.54 2.43 -12.68
CA LYS A 284 13.34 1.49 -13.80
C LYS A 284 11.89 1.39 -14.26
N MET A 285 10.94 1.39 -13.34
CA MET A 285 9.54 1.00 -13.57
C MET A 285 8.55 2.14 -13.39
N GLY A 286 8.99 3.28 -12.84
CA GLY A 286 8.12 4.37 -12.46
C GLY A 286 7.21 4.03 -11.27
N ASP A 287 6.08 4.73 -11.18
CA ASP A 287 5.07 4.53 -10.14
C ASP A 287 4.04 3.46 -10.56
N LEU A 288 4.27 2.22 -10.13
CA LEU A 288 3.33 1.10 -10.34
C LEU A 288 1.97 1.31 -9.65
N PHE A 289 1.91 2.19 -8.65
CA PHE A 289 0.71 2.46 -7.88
C PHE A 289 -0.05 3.71 -8.37
N GLU A 290 0.46 4.39 -9.40
CA GLU A 290 -0.17 5.59 -9.98
C GLU A 290 -1.67 5.42 -10.29
N PRO A 291 -2.13 4.27 -10.84
CA PRO A 291 -3.55 4.05 -11.10
C PRO A 291 -4.42 4.17 -9.85
N VAL A 292 -3.93 3.83 -8.66
CA VAL A 292 -4.68 3.92 -7.39
C VAL A 292 -5.09 5.36 -7.08
N ARG A 293 -4.34 6.35 -7.57
CA ARG A 293 -4.64 7.78 -7.39
C ARG A 293 -5.60 8.33 -8.44
N LYS A 294 -5.70 7.69 -9.60
CA LYS A 294 -6.40 8.25 -10.78
C LYS A 294 -7.69 7.52 -11.14
N LEU A 295 -7.74 6.21 -10.91
CA LEU A 295 -8.83 5.37 -11.39
C LEU A 295 -10.10 5.63 -10.56
N LYS A 296 -11.21 5.89 -11.25
CA LYS A 296 -12.52 6.07 -10.63
C LYS A 296 -13.34 4.80 -10.80
N GLN A 297 -13.77 4.20 -9.70
CA GLN A 297 -14.55 2.97 -9.70
C GLN A 297 -15.67 3.08 -8.67
N LYS A 298 -16.85 2.55 -9.01
CA LYS A 298 -18.00 2.52 -8.10
C LYS A 298 -18.16 1.10 -7.57
N LEU A 299 -18.31 0.97 -6.26
CA LEU A 299 -18.69 -0.30 -5.67
C LEU A 299 -20.05 -0.76 -6.22
N PRO A 300 -20.26 -2.06 -6.41
CA PRO A 300 -21.56 -2.58 -6.83
C PRO A 300 -22.60 -2.31 -5.75
N LYS A 301 -23.84 -2.00 -6.16
CA LYS A 301 -24.97 -1.87 -5.24
C LYS A 301 -25.51 -3.25 -4.93
N LEU A 302 -25.20 -3.77 -3.75
CA LEU A 302 -25.65 -5.09 -3.29
C LEU A 302 -26.63 -4.91 -2.14
N ALA A 303 -27.88 -5.35 -2.34
CA ALA A 303 -28.90 -5.27 -1.30
C ALA A 303 -28.51 -6.15 -0.09
N GLY A 304 -28.63 -5.61 1.12
CA GLY A 304 -28.31 -6.33 2.36
C GLY A 304 -26.83 -6.37 2.74
N ILE A 305 -25.94 -5.73 1.97
CA ILE A 305 -24.50 -5.67 2.31
C ILE A 305 -24.21 -4.85 3.58
N GLU A 306 -25.13 -3.95 3.95
CA GLU A 306 -25.07 -3.10 5.14
C GLU A 306 -24.84 -3.92 6.42
N GLU A 307 -25.28 -5.18 6.44
CA GLU A 307 -25.10 -6.09 7.57
C GLU A 307 -23.75 -6.82 7.59
N GLY A 308 -22.87 -6.59 6.61
CA GLY A 308 -21.56 -7.26 6.50
C GLY A 308 -21.68 -8.78 6.34
N LYS A 309 -22.77 -9.24 5.71
CA LYS A 309 -23.08 -10.64 5.46
C LYS A 309 -22.55 -11.10 4.08
N PRO A 310 -22.10 -12.35 3.91
CA PRO A 310 -21.52 -12.83 2.64
C PRO A 310 -22.57 -13.13 1.55
N GLU A 311 -23.83 -13.39 1.90
CA GLU A 311 -24.87 -13.80 0.96
C GLU A 311 -25.12 -12.76 -0.17
N PRO A 312 -25.21 -11.44 0.13
CA PRO A 312 -25.27 -10.41 -0.90
C PRO A 312 -24.09 -10.44 -1.89
N ILE A 313 -22.88 -10.76 -1.43
CA ILE A 313 -21.70 -10.87 -2.30
C ILE A 313 -21.85 -12.10 -3.20
N LYS A 314 -22.22 -13.27 -2.66
CA LYS A 314 -22.41 -14.51 -3.44
C LYS A 314 -23.41 -14.30 -4.58
N VAL A 315 -24.58 -13.71 -4.26
CA VAL A 315 -25.59 -13.35 -5.26
C VAL A 315 -25.04 -12.36 -6.29
N GLY A 316 -24.32 -11.34 -5.84
CA GLY A 316 -23.67 -10.37 -6.74
C GLY A 316 -22.67 -11.01 -7.70
N LEU A 317 -21.87 -11.97 -7.22
CA LEU A 317 -20.90 -12.72 -8.03
C LEU A 317 -21.59 -13.62 -9.06
N GLU A 318 -22.67 -14.30 -8.68
CA GLU A 318 -23.47 -15.12 -9.60
C GLU A 318 -24.08 -14.27 -10.72
N LEU A 319 -24.66 -13.12 -10.38
CA LEU A 319 -25.22 -12.17 -11.34
C LEU A 319 -24.14 -11.63 -12.28
N ALA A 320 -22.96 -11.28 -11.75
CA ALA A 320 -21.84 -10.81 -12.55
C ALA A 320 -21.33 -11.90 -13.52
N ALA A 321 -21.26 -13.15 -13.08
CA ALA A 321 -20.87 -14.29 -13.92
C ALA A 321 -21.88 -14.54 -15.04
N GLN A 322 -23.19 -14.39 -14.77
CA GLN A 322 -24.25 -14.52 -15.78
C GLN A 322 -24.24 -13.37 -16.81
N ALA A 323 -23.84 -12.17 -16.39
CA ALA A 323 -23.75 -11.00 -17.26
C ALA A 323 -22.49 -10.98 -18.14
N ALA A 324 -21.46 -11.77 -17.80
CA ALA A 324 -20.25 -11.86 -18.60
C ALA A 324 -20.55 -12.52 -19.97
N PRO A 325 -20.22 -11.87 -21.11
CA PRO A 325 -20.46 -12.48 -22.41
C PRO A 325 -19.67 -13.78 -22.53
N ALA A 326 -20.31 -14.86 -22.99
CA ALA A 326 -19.66 -16.15 -23.24
C ALA A 326 -18.39 -15.95 -24.06
N ARG A 327 -17.22 -16.06 -23.42
CA ARG A 327 -15.92 -15.90 -24.06
C ARG A 327 -15.79 -16.98 -25.14
N LYS A 328 -16.03 -16.63 -26.41
CA LYS A 328 -15.63 -17.47 -27.54
C LYS A 328 -14.12 -17.59 -27.51
N VAL A 329 -13.61 -18.76 -27.12
CA VAL A 329 -12.20 -19.11 -27.21
C VAL A 329 -11.84 -19.19 -28.70
N THR A 330 -11.46 -18.07 -29.31
CA THR A 330 -10.80 -18.10 -30.62
C THR A 330 -9.33 -18.43 -30.41
N ARG A 331 -8.97 -19.72 -30.61
CA ARG A 331 -7.57 -20.12 -30.77
C ARG A 331 -6.95 -19.30 -31.92
N PRO A 332 -5.79 -18.67 -31.75
CA PRO A 332 -5.10 -18.03 -32.86
C PRO A 332 -4.69 -19.12 -33.86
N ARG A 333 -5.09 -18.96 -35.13
CA ARG A 333 -4.55 -19.78 -36.24
C ARG A 333 -3.04 -19.60 -36.29
N ALA A 334 -2.30 -20.71 -36.23
CA ALA A 334 -0.86 -20.73 -36.45
C ALA A 334 -0.53 -20.10 -37.81
N LYS A 335 0.24 -19.01 -37.80
CA LYS A 335 0.84 -18.47 -39.03
C LYS A 335 2.00 -19.39 -39.42
N THR A 336 1.84 -20.10 -40.52
CA THR A 336 2.91 -20.87 -41.17
C THR A 336 4.01 -19.90 -41.60
N VAL A 337 5.17 -19.98 -40.96
CA VAL A 337 6.38 -19.22 -41.34
C VAL A 337 6.97 -19.88 -42.59
N ARG A 338 7.11 -19.10 -43.67
CA ARG A 338 7.73 -19.51 -44.92
C ARG A 338 9.27 -19.43 -44.78
N PRO A 339 10.08 -20.38 -45.28
CA PRO A 339 11.52 -20.35 -45.06
C PRO A 339 12.20 -19.27 -45.92
N LEU A 340 13.15 -18.56 -45.32
CA LEU A 340 14.05 -17.63 -46.00
C LEU A 340 15.09 -18.39 -46.84
N THR A 341 15.14 -18.07 -48.13
CA THR A 341 16.15 -18.54 -49.09
C THR A 341 17.52 -17.90 -48.81
N THR A 342 18.56 -18.73 -48.72
CA THR A 342 19.96 -18.32 -48.54
C THR A 342 20.57 -17.84 -49.85
N ALA A 343 21.01 -16.58 -49.89
CA ALA A 343 21.80 -16.03 -51.00
C ALA A 343 23.27 -16.44 -50.88
N LYS A 344 23.76 -17.22 -51.85
CA LYS A 344 25.18 -17.57 -52.02
C LYS A 344 25.97 -16.34 -52.49
N LYS A 345 26.93 -15.87 -51.68
CA LYS A 345 27.99 -14.93 -52.10
C LYS A 345 29.05 -15.67 -52.92
N LYS A 346 29.20 -15.29 -54.19
CA LYS A 346 30.32 -15.65 -55.07
C LYS A 346 31.64 -15.10 -54.50
N ARG A 347 32.65 -15.96 -54.32
CA ARG A 347 34.06 -15.57 -54.21
C ARG A 347 34.68 -15.63 -55.61
N ARG A 348 35.29 -14.53 -56.05
CA ARG A 348 36.22 -14.46 -57.19
C ARG A 348 37.54 -15.18 -56.81
N LYS A 349 38.07 -15.99 -57.73
CA LYS A 349 39.51 -16.23 -57.89
C LYS A 349 39.80 -16.42 -59.38
N VAL A 350 40.86 -15.70 -59.80
CA VAL A 350 41.55 -15.62 -61.10
C VAL A 350 40.76 -14.89 -62.18
#